data_AF-A0A7S1TN75-F1
#
_entry.id   AF-A0A7S1TN75-F1
#
_cell.length_a   1.000
_cell.length_b   1.000
_cell.length_c   1.000
_cell.angle_alpha   90.00
_cell.angle_beta   90.00
_cell.angle_gamma   90.00
#
_symmetry.space_group_name_H-M   'P 1'
#
loop_
_entity.id
_entity.type
_entity.pdbx_description
1 polymer ?
#
loop_
_entity_poly.entity_id
_entity_poly.type
_entity_poly.pdbx_seq_one_letter_code
_entity_poly.pdbx_strand_id
1 'polypeptide(L)'
;LFVAFALGFVFSPLFLRLRVRTIPELLARRFSRGSARIVSVTTIIGAVATKICVTLYAGAVILHVLFSWSAPKALLALLLATAVYTVFGGLKAVVLTETLQAVILLAGGAPLAVLALRAAGGWAALKSWYVSHSLENKLHLFLHNNDSSSGNNESQPFPWTGLLLGLPAMQLWYWCTDQVVVQRVLAARSQRDARAGCVLCGYAKLFVPPLIVFPGLAARVLFEDKVVSKPNTAYALLVRELLPP
;
A
#
# COMPACT_ATOMS: atom_id res chain seq x y z
N LEU A 1 3.59 -9.35 -8.52
CA LEU A 1 4.48 -9.58 -9.68
C LEU A 1 3.71 -9.58 -11.01
N PHE A 2 2.85 -10.58 -11.27
CA PHE A 2 2.19 -10.79 -12.57
C PHE A 2 1.44 -9.59 -13.14
N VAL A 3 0.72 -8.84 -12.29
CA VAL A 3 -0.08 -7.71 -12.76
C VAL A 3 0.77 -6.52 -13.20
N ALA A 4 1.93 -6.29 -12.55
CA ALA A 4 2.87 -5.26 -12.99
C ALA A 4 3.47 -5.62 -14.37
N PHE A 5 3.68 -6.91 -14.65
CA PHE A 5 4.10 -7.37 -15.97
C PHE A 5 2.99 -7.17 -17.00
N ALA A 6 1.72 -7.45 -16.66
CA ALA A 6 0.60 -7.15 -17.55
C ALA A 6 0.58 -5.66 -17.94
N LEU A 7 0.75 -4.75 -16.97
CA LEU A 7 0.85 -3.33 -17.24
C LEU A 7 2.01 -2.99 -18.19
N GLY A 8 3.22 -3.51 -17.93
CA GLY A 8 4.39 -3.20 -18.75
C GLY A 8 4.37 -3.81 -20.15
N PHE A 9 3.94 -5.05 -20.30
CA PHE A 9 4.06 -5.79 -21.56
C PHE A 9 2.80 -5.71 -22.43
N VAL A 10 1.61 -5.61 -21.82
CA VAL A 10 0.32 -5.63 -22.54
C VAL A 10 -0.26 -4.21 -22.65
N PHE A 11 -0.44 -3.51 -21.54
CA PHE A 11 -1.17 -2.23 -21.53
C PHE A 11 -0.30 -1.02 -21.91
N SER A 12 0.95 -0.96 -21.46
CA SER A 12 1.90 0.10 -21.85
C SER A 12 2.05 0.26 -23.37
N PRO A 13 2.28 -0.81 -24.18
CA PRO A 13 2.29 -0.67 -25.65
C PRO A 13 1.01 -0.06 -26.19
N LEU A 14 -0.14 -0.49 -25.67
CA LEU A 14 -1.45 -0.03 -26.11
C LEU A 14 -1.62 1.46 -25.85
N PHE A 15 -1.35 1.92 -24.63
CA PHE A 15 -1.52 3.31 -24.25
C PHE A 15 -0.58 4.25 -25.02
N LEU A 16 0.68 3.85 -25.19
CA LEU A 16 1.68 4.63 -25.92
C LEU A 16 1.36 4.71 -27.43
N ARG A 17 0.91 3.61 -28.05
CA ARG A 17 0.48 3.59 -29.47
C ARG A 17 -0.75 4.45 -29.71
N LEU A 18 -1.72 4.42 -28.80
CA LEU A 18 -2.95 5.22 -28.91
C LEU A 18 -2.75 6.71 -28.56
N ARG A 19 -1.57 7.08 -28.04
CA ARG A 19 -1.23 8.45 -27.60
C ARG A 19 -2.31 9.05 -26.68
N VAL A 20 -2.85 8.23 -25.79
CA VAL A 20 -3.84 8.66 -24.78
C VAL A 20 -3.10 9.25 -23.58
N ARG A 21 -3.64 10.31 -22.99
CA ARG A 21 -3.10 10.94 -21.78
C ARG A 21 -3.81 10.47 -20.52
N THR A 22 -5.07 10.06 -20.65
CA THR A 22 -5.89 9.61 -19.51
C THR A 22 -6.71 8.37 -19.85
N ILE A 23 -7.06 7.59 -18.83
CA ILE A 23 -7.97 6.44 -18.98
C ILE A 23 -9.38 6.87 -19.41
N PRO A 24 -9.99 7.96 -18.86
CA PRO A 24 -11.24 8.49 -19.41
C PRO A 24 -11.15 8.85 -20.89
N GLU A 25 -10.03 9.39 -21.37
CA GLU A 25 -9.84 9.68 -22.79
C GLU A 25 -9.86 8.40 -23.64
N LEU A 26 -9.19 7.33 -23.18
CA LEU A 26 -9.25 6.03 -23.84
C LEU A 26 -10.70 5.52 -23.94
N LEU A 27 -11.48 5.64 -22.85
CA LEU A 27 -12.88 5.23 -22.83
C LEU A 27 -13.77 6.10 -23.72
N ALA A 28 -13.48 7.41 -23.79
CA ALA A 28 -14.22 8.34 -24.64
C ALA A 28 -14.05 8.01 -26.13
N ARG A 29 -12.84 7.60 -26.54
CA ARG A 29 -12.54 7.19 -27.92
C ARG A 29 -13.14 5.83 -28.26
N ARG A 30 -13.20 4.90 -27.31
CA ARG A 30 -13.67 3.53 -27.54
C ARG A 30 -15.19 3.36 -27.43
N PHE A 31 -15.82 4.06 -26.49
CA PHE A 31 -17.23 3.88 -26.16
C PHE A 31 -18.01 5.18 -26.40
N SER A 32 -18.00 6.10 -25.44
CA SER A 32 -18.71 7.38 -25.56
C SER A 32 -18.18 8.40 -24.56
N ARG A 33 -18.41 9.69 -24.86
CA ARG A 33 -18.08 10.80 -23.94
C ARG A 33 -18.85 10.71 -22.61
N GLY A 34 -20.08 10.18 -22.64
CA GLY A 34 -20.90 10.00 -21.43
C GLY A 34 -20.29 8.98 -20.47
N SER A 35 -19.89 7.81 -20.97
CA SER A 35 -19.23 6.77 -20.17
C SER A 35 -17.91 7.27 -19.56
N ALA A 36 -17.09 7.97 -20.36
CA ALA A 36 -15.84 8.56 -19.87
C ALA A 36 -16.06 9.57 -18.74
N ARG A 37 -17.12 10.40 -18.83
CA ARG A 37 -17.45 11.40 -17.82
C ARG A 37 -17.85 10.75 -16.50
N ILE A 38 -18.68 9.70 -16.55
CA ILE A 38 -19.08 8.93 -15.36
C ILE A 38 -17.83 8.32 -14.70
N VAL A 39 -16.99 7.63 -15.47
CA VAL A 39 -15.77 7.00 -14.92
C VAL A 39 -14.82 8.04 -14.32
N SER A 40 -14.63 9.19 -14.97
CA SER A 40 -13.78 10.26 -14.46
C SER A 40 -14.30 10.80 -13.12
N VAL A 41 -15.59 11.13 -13.02
CA VAL A 41 -16.18 11.68 -11.79
C VAL A 41 -16.09 10.65 -10.66
N THR A 42 -16.50 9.41 -10.91
CA THR A 42 -16.43 8.33 -9.91
C THR A 42 -15.01 8.07 -9.44
N THR A 43 -14.03 8.06 -10.35
CA THR A 43 -12.62 7.82 -10.00
C THR A 43 -12.02 8.97 -9.19
N ILE A 44 -12.33 10.22 -9.52
CA ILE A 44 -11.85 11.39 -8.77
C ILE A 44 -12.43 11.40 -7.35
N ILE A 45 -13.74 11.24 -7.21
CA ILE A 45 -14.40 11.20 -5.90
C ILE A 45 -13.84 10.03 -5.08
N GLY A 46 -13.74 8.84 -5.68
CA GLY A 46 -13.17 7.66 -5.03
C GLY A 46 -11.73 7.89 -4.58
N ALA A 47 -10.89 8.51 -5.41
CA ALA A 47 -9.50 8.79 -5.06
C ALA A 47 -9.38 9.78 -3.87
N VAL A 48 -10.20 10.83 -3.83
CA VAL A 48 -10.21 11.77 -2.70
C VAL A 48 -10.68 11.07 -1.43
N ALA A 49 -11.84 10.43 -1.47
CA ALA A 49 -12.48 9.82 -0.30
C ALA A 49 -11.68 8.67 0.29
N THR A 50 -11.03 7.85 -0.56
CA THR A 50 -10.33 6.64 -0.09
C THR A 50 -8.82 6.84 0.00
N LYS A 51 -8.16 7.32 -1.05
CA LYS A 51 -6.68 7.36 -1.07
C LYS A 51 -6.15 8.54 -0.30
N ILE A 52 -6.63 9.74 -0.60
CA ILE A 52 -6.09 10.97 0.01
C ILE A 52 -6.41 10.99 1.50
N CYS A 53 -7.67 10.75 1.88
CA CYS A 53 -8.09 10.72 3.29
C CYS A 53 -7.32 9.66 4.12
N VAL A 54 -7.21 8.43 3.61
CA VAL A 54 -6.50 7.35 4.35
C VAL A 54 -5.01 7.65 4.47
N THR A 55 -4.38 8.16 3.40
CA THR A 55 -2.95 8.50 3.42
C THR A 55 -2.66 9.62 4.42
N LEU A 56 -3.50 10.66 4.44
CA LEU A 56 -3.38 11.76 5.40
C LEU A 56 -3.61 11.30 6.84
N TYR A 57 -4.61 10.45 7.07
CA TYR A 57 -4.87 9.87 8.39
C TYR A 57 -3.68 9.02 8.87
N ALA A 58 -3.16 8.13 8.03
CA ALA A 58 -2.00 7.29 8.37
C ALA A 58 -0.78 8.16 8.71
N GLY A 59 -0.50 9.21 7.91
CA GLY A 59 0.57 10.16 8.21
C GLY A 59 0.35 10.91 9.52
N ALA A 60 -0.88 11.35 9.80
CA ALA A 60 -1.20 12.06 11.04
C ALA A 60 -1.05 11.17 12.28
N VAL A 61 -1.41 9.88 12.19
CA VAL A 61 -1.19 8.90 13.27
C VAL A 61 0.30 8.74 13.58
N ILE A 62 1.14 8.65 12.56
CA ILE A 62 2.60 8.53 12.75
C ILE A 62 3.15 9.77 13.45
N LEU A 63 2.79 10.97 12.99
CA LEU A 63 3.24 12.22 13.62
C LEU A 63 2.75 12.37 15.06
N HIS A 64 1.54 11.90 15.34
CA HIS A 64 1.00 11.87 16.70
C HIS A 64 1.81 10.92 17.60
N VAL A 65 2.17 9.73 17.13
CA VAL A 65 2.92 8.75 17.95
C VAL A 65 4.37 9.19 18.18
N LEU A 66 5.03 9.74 17.16
CA LEU A 66 6.45 10.11 17.23
C LEU A 66 6.67 11.46 17.93
N PHE A 67 5.92 12.49 17.55
CA PHE A 67 6.14 13.86 18.02
C PHE A 67 5.08 14.34 19.02
N SER A 68 4.09 13.50 19.37
CA SER A 68 2.98 13.86 20.25
C SER A 68 2.16 15.07 19.74
N TRP A 69 2.13 15.28 18.43
CA TRP A 69 1.36 16.37 17.81
C TRP A 69 -0.14 16.09 17.85
N SER A 70 -0.98 17.13 18.04
CA SER A 70 -2.43 16.95 17.92
C SER A 70 -2.83 16.63 16.48
N ALA A 71 -3.86 15.78 16.30
CA ALA A 71 -4.29 15.32 14.98
C ALA A 71 -4.58 16.46 13.97
N PRO A 72 -5.25 17.58 14.35
CA PRO A 72 -5.48 18.68 13.41
C PRO A 72 -4.18 19.37 12.97
N LYS A 73 -3.20 19.52 13.89
CA LYS A 73 -1.90 20.14 13.58
C LYS A 73 -1.10 19.25 12.62
N ALA A 74 -1.04 17.95 12.88
CA ALA A 74 -0.38 16.98 12.02
C ALA A 74 -0.99 16.95 10.61
N LEU A 75 -2.33 16.93 10.53
CA LEU A 75 -3.06 16.93 9.26
C LEU A 75 -2.78 18.20 8.45
N LEU A 76 -2.88 19.37 9.08
CA LEU A 76 -2.65 20.66 8.42
C LEU A 76 -1.20 20.78 7.92
N ALA A 77 -0.22 20.36 8.73
CA ALA A 77 1.18 20.36 8.33
C ALA A 77 1.44 19.46 7.11
N LEU A 78 0.91 18.23 7.11
CA LEU A 78 1.05 17.30 5.98
C LEU A 78 0.38 17.82 4.72
N LEU A 79 -0.82 18.40 4.84
CA LEU A 79 -1.55 19.00 3.73
C LEU A 79 -0.78 20.17 3.12
N LEU A 80 -0.30 21.11 3.94
CA LEU A 80 0.45 22.27 3.48
C LEU A 80 1.76 21.85 2.81
N ALA A 81 2.55 20.99 3.45
CA ALA A 81 3.79 20.48 2.88
C ALA A 81 3.54 19.79 1.52
N THR A 82 2.53 18.93 1.46
CA THR A 82 2.15 18.20 0.24
C THR A 82 1.67 19.13 -0.87
N ALA A 83 0.83 20.10 -0.53
CA ALA A 83 0.31 21.09 -1.47
C ALA A 83 1.45 21.94 -2.06
N VAL A 84 2.37 22.44 -1.22
CA VAL A 84 3.49 23.29 -1.66
C VAL A 84 4.34 22.57 -2.71
N TYR A 85 4.90 21.38 -2.41
CA TYR A 85 5.78 20.74 -3.38
C TYR A 85 5.02 20.23 -4.62
N THR A 86 3.73 19.91 -4.51
CA THR A 86 2.91 19.45 -5.64
C THR A 86 2.55 20.60 -6.58
N VAL A 87 2.15 21.76 -6.03
CA VAL A 87 1.77 22.95 -6.82
C VAL A 87 2.96 23.52 -7.58
N PHE A 88 4.11 23.67 -6.92
CA PHE A 88 5.30 24.27 -7.56
C PHE A 88 6.04 23.27 -8.46
N GLY A 89 6.07 22.00 -8.08
CA GLY A 89 6.92 21.01 -8.76
C GLY A 89 6.21 20.15 -9.80
N GLY A 90 4.87 20.08 -9.76
CA GLY A 90 4.06 19.26 -10.66
C GLY A 90 4.42 17.77 -10.61
N LEU A 91 4.11 17.04 -11.68
CA LEU A 91 4.30 15.58 -11.74
C LEU A 91 5.76 15.15 -11.51
N LYS A 92 6.74 15.94 -11.97
CA LYS A 92 8.16 15.61 -11.80
C LYS A 92 8.58 15.60 -10.33
N ALA A 93 8.18 16.62 -9.57
CA ALA A 93 8.50 16.68 -8.15
C ALA A 93 7.81 15.56 -7.37
N VAL A 94 6.53 15.27 -7.68
CA VAL A 94 5.81 14.16 -7.05
C VAL A 94 6.52 12.82 -7.29
N VAL A 95 6.93 12.53 -8.52
CA VAL A 95 7.64 11.26 -8.81
C VAL A 95 9.00 11.21 -8.11
N LEU A 96 9.71 12.34 -8.00
CA LEU A 96 11.00 12.40 -7.31
C LEU A 96 10.85 12.14 -5.81
N THR A 97 9.90 12.80 -5.15
CA THR A 97 9.64 12.61 -3.72
C THR A 97 9.18 11.19 -3.42
N GLU A 98 8.32 10.61 -4.26
CA GLU A 98 7.90 9.21 -4.13
C GLU A 98 9.05 8.22 -4.33
N THR A 99 9.96 8.50 -5.25
CA THR A 99 11.14 7.65 -5.48
C THR A 99 12.05 7.66 -4.25
N LEU A 100 12.31 8.84 -3.69
CA LEU A 100 13.05 8.99 -2.44
C LEU A 100 12.36 8.25 -1.30
N GLN A 101 11.04 8.41 -1.15
CA GLN A 101 10.24 7.74 -0.12
C GLN A 101 10.30 6.21 -0.25
N ALA A 102 10.29 5.68 -1.48
CA ALA A 102 10.41 4.24 -1.71
C ALA A 102 11.78 3.71 -1.24
N VAL A 103 12.86 4.44 -1.53
CA VAL A 103 14.21 4.08 -1.06
C VAL A 103 14.29 4.14 0.46
N ILE A 104 13.79 5.22 1.07
CA ILE A 104 13.77 5.37 2.54
C ILE A 104 12.97 4.25 3.20
N LEU A 105 11.81 3.88 2.64
CA LEU A 105 10.98 2.81 3.19
C LEU A 105 11.69 1.46 3.14
N LEU A 106 12.35 1.13 2.01
CA LEU A 106 13.10 -0.12 1.89
C LEU A 106 14.31 -0.14 2.83
N ALA A 107 15.05 0.96 2.89
CA ALA A 107 16.25 1.09 3.72
C ALA A 107 15.96 1.11 5.22
N GLY A 108 14.87 1.76 5.65
CA GLY A 108 14.46 1.84 7.06
C GLY A 108 13.63 0.65 7.52
N GLY A 109 12.80 0.08 6.64
CA GLY A 109 11.94 -1.05 6.96
C GLY A 109 12.71 -2.34 7.23
N ALA A 110 13.81 -2.58 6.50
CA ALA A 110 14.60 -3.81 6.65
C ALA A 110 15.27 -3.94 8.03
N PRO A 111 16.03 -2.93 8.52
CA PRO A 111 16.56 -2.93 9.88
C PRO A 111 15.45 -3.06 10.93
N LEU A 112 14.34 -2.32 10.77
CA LEU A 112 13.23 -2.39 11.73
C LEU A 112 12.62 -3.80 11.80
N ALA A 113 12.43 -4.48 10.67
CA ALA A 113 11.93 -5.85 10.66
C ALA A 113 12.87 -6.83 11.39
N VAL A 114 14.18 -6.66 11.22
CA VAL A 114 15.18 -7.48 11.93
C VAL A 114 15.18 -7.18 13.43
N LEU A 115 15.18 -5.90 13.82
CA LEU A 115 15.16 -5.47 15.22
C LEU A 115 13.88 -5.90 15.93
N ALA A 116 12.72 -5.73 15.29
CA ALA A 116 11.43 -6.15 15.84
C ALA A 116 11.38 -7.66 16.05
N LEU A 117 11.89 -8.45 15.10
CA LEU A 117 11.95 -9.91 15.25
C LEU A 117 12.90 -10.34 16.37
N ARG A 118 14.04 -9.68 16.51
CA ARG A 118 14.99 -9.94 17.61
C ARG A 118 14.39 -9.59 18.97
N ALA A 119 13.73 -8.44 19.07
CA ALA A 119 13.07 -8.00 20.30
C ALA A 119 11.93 -8.97 20.71
N ALA A 120 11.23 -9.56 19.74
CA ALA A 120 10.23 -10.58 19.98
C ALA A 120 10.81 -11.98 20.33
N GLY A 121 12.13 -12.11 20.52
CA GLY A 121 12.78 -13.39 20.84
C GLY A 121 13.07 -14.30 19.63
N GLY A 122 12.97 -13.75 18.41
CA GLY A 122 13.18 -14.49 17.16
C GLY A 122 11.92 -15.18 16.63
N TRP A 123 12.04 -15.83 15.47
CA TRP A 123 10.89 -16.46 14.79
C TRP A 123 10.28 -17.62 15.58
N ALA A 124 11.11 -18.42 16.25
CA ALA A 124 10.65 -19.56 17.03
C ALA A 124 9.78 -19.11 18.21
N ALA A 125 10.23 -18.11 18.97
CA ALA A 125 9.50 -17.54 20.10
C ALA A 125 8.21 -16.86 19.66
N LEU A 126 8.25 -16.12 18.55
CA LEU A 126 7.07 -15.50 17.96
C LEU A 126 6.02 -16.56 17.58
N LYS A 127 6.43 -17.65 16.91
CA LYS A 127 5.50 -18.72 16.55
C LYS A 127 4.90 -19.41 17.78
N SER A 128 5.70 -19.74 18.79
CA SER A 128 5.18 -20.37 20.01
C SER A 128 4.20 -19.45 20.76
N TRP A 129 4.44 -18.14 20.74
CA TRP A 129 3.53 -17.18 21.35
C TRP A 129 2.16 -17.20 20.65
N TYR A 130 2.12 -17.17 19.30
CA TYR A 130 0.87 -17.23 18.53
C TYR A 130 0.12 -18.57 18.71
N VAL A 131 0.84 -19.69 18.82
CA VAL A 131 0.28 -21.01 19.13
C VAL A 131 -0.36 -21.00 20.53
N SER A 132 0.36 -20.50 21.54
CA SER A 132 -0.15 -20.47 22.93
C SER A 132 -1.39 -19.60 23.12
N HIS A 133 -1.62 -18.61 22.25
CA HIS A 133 -2.80 -17.73 22.29
C HIS A 133 -3.92 -18.18 21.35
N SER A 134 -3.84 -19.38 20.75
CA SER A 134 -4.80 -19.89 19.77
C SER A 134 -4.99 -18.97 18.56
N LEU A 135 -3.93 -18.26 18.16
CA LEU A 135 -3.92 -17.30 17.03
C LEU A 135 -3.14 -17.83 15.81
N GLU A 136 -2.97 -19.14 15.70
CA GLU A 136 -2.22 -19.80 14.63
C GLU A 136 -2.69 -19.39 13.23
N ASN A 137 -4.00 -19.20 13.05
CA ASN A 137 -4.62 -18.78 11.80
C ASN A 137 -4.02 -17.48 11.25
N LYS A 138 -3.50 -16.58 12.11
CA LYS A 138 -2.87 -15.32 11.69
C LYS A 138 -1.48 -15.49 11.07
N LEU A 139 -0.88 -16.69 11.18
CA LEU A 139 0.41 -17.03 10.56
C LEU A 139 0.23 -17.68 9.17
N HIS A 140 -0.99 -18.10 8.82
CA HIS A 140 -1.28 -18.72 7.53
C HIS A 140 -1.57 -17.65 6.46
N LEU A 141 -1.00 -17.85 5.27
CA LEU A 141 -1.23 -16.96 4.13
C LEU A 141 -2.60 -17.18 3.47
N PHE A 142 -3.08 -18.43 3.52
CA PHE A 142 -4.38 -18.86 3.00
C PHE A 142 -5.19 -19.40 4.17
N LEU A 143 -6.31 -18.74 4.47
CA LEU A 143 -7.26 -19.18 5.49
C LEU A 143 -8.24 -20.18 4.86
N HIS A 144 -8.48 -21.29 5.54
CA HIS A 144 -9.47 -22.27 5.09
C HIS A 144 -10.88 -21.80 5.48
N ASN A 145 -11.87 -22.00 4.60
CA ASN A 145 -13.25 -21.55 4.83
C ASN A 145 -13.93 -22.20 6.06
N ASN A 146 -13.35 -23.28 6.61
CA ASN A 146 -13.95 -24.07 7.68
C ASN A 146 -13.41 -23.73 9.08
N ASP A 147 -12.53 -22.73 9.23
CA ASP A 147 -12.13 -22.22 10.55
C ASP A 147 -13.23 -21.33 11.13
N SER A 148 -14.34 -21.98 11.47
CA SER A 148 -15.46 -21.48 12.27
C SER A 148 -15.19 -21.65 13.77
N SER A 149 -13.95 -21.95 14.17
CA SER A 149 -13.58 -22.22 15.58
C SER A 149 -13.59 -20.98 16.48
N SER A 150 -13.72 -19.78 15.90
CA SER A 150 -14.12 -18.59 16.65
C SER A 150 -15.62 -18.42 16.45
N GLY A 151 -16.42 -18.82 17.45
CA GLY A 151 -17.90 -18.71 17.48
C GLY A 151 -18.45 -17.28 17.44
N ASN A 152 -17.69 -16.33 16.91
CA ASN A 152 -18.15 -15.00 16.57
C ASN A 152 -18.46 -15.00 15.08
N ASN A 153 -19.69 -14.64 14.73
CA ASN A 153 -20.15 -14.36 13.36
C ASN A 153 -19.43 -13.15 12.72
N GLU A 154 -18.19 -12.88 13.09
CA GLU A 154 -17.29 -12.03 12.33
C GLU A 154 -16.81 -12.87 11.15
N SER A 155 -17.60 -12.80 10.08
CA SER A 155 -17.26 -13.28 8.74
C SER A 155 -15.76 -13.18 8.50
N GLN A 156 -15.12 -14.33 8.27
CA GLN A 156 -13.73 -14.45 7.80
C GLN A 156 -13.47 -13.31 6.79
N PRO A 157 -12.68 -12.28 7.14
CA PRO A 157 -12.62 -11.06 6.34
C PRO A 157 -11.94 -11.31 4.98
N PHE A 158 -11.23 -12.43 4.81
CA PHE A 158 -10.45 -12.76 3.62
C PHE A 158 -10.60 -14.24 3.22
N PRO A 159 -11.72 -14.64 2.60
CA PRO A 159 -11.89 -16.01 2.11
C PRO A 159 -10.90 -16.33 0.98
N TRP A 160 -10.43 -17.58 0.91
CA TRP A 160 -9.43 -18.01 -0.09
C TRP A 160 -9.93 -17.84 -1.54
N THR A 161 -11.25 -17.97 -1.77
CA THR A 161 -11.87 -17.73 -3.08
C THR A 161 -11.77 -16.26 -3.49
N GLY A 162 -11.99 -15.34 -2.54
CA GLY A 162 -11.80 -13.90 -2.74
C GLY A 162 -10.34 -13.55 -2.99
N LEU A 163 -9.41 -14.25 -2.34
CA LEU A 163 -7.98 -14.12 -2.56
C LEU A 163 -7.55 -14.58 -3.96
N LEU A 164 -8.10 -15.67 -4.48
CA LEU A 164 -7.73 -16.21 -5.81
C LEU A 164 -8.46 -15.53 -6.98
N LEU A 165 -9.72 -15.15 -6.82
CA LEU A 165 -10.53 -14.57 -7.90
C LEU A 165 -10.66 -13.06 -7.78
N GLY A 166 -10.94 -12.57 -6.57
CA GLY A 166 -11.18 -11.15 -6.29
C GLY A 166 -9.91 -10.31 -6.36
N LEU A 167 -8.84 -10.74 -5.69
CA LEU A 167 -7.60 -9.96 -5.68
C LEU A 167 -6.96 -9.79 -7.05
N PRO A 168 -6.80 -10.82 -7.91
CA PRO A 168 -6.21 -10.60 -9.23
C PRO A 168 -7.02 -9.63 -10.08
N ALA A 169 -8.35 -9.70 -10.04
CA ALA A 169 -9.23 -8.76 -10.74
C ALA A 169 -9.08 -7.33 -10.20
N MET A 170 -9.13 -7.15 -8.88
CA MET A 170 -8.94 -5.84 -8.24
C MET A 170 -7.55 -5.26 -8.53
N GLN A 171 -6.52 -6.10 -8.52
CA GLN A 171 -5.17 -5.68 -8.84
C GLN A 171 -5.07 -5.30 -10.32
N LEU A 172 -5.63 -6.08 -11.24
CA LEU A 172 -5.61 -5.72 -12.66
C LEU A 172 -6.24 -4.35 -12.89
N TRP A 173 -7.38 -4.08 -12.25
CA TRP A 173 -8.01 -2.77 -12.25
C TRP A 173 -7.07 -1.68 -11.69
N TYR A 174 -6.53 -1.87 -10.48
CA TYR A 174 -5.63 -0.90 -9.83
C TYR A 174 -4.37 -0.61 -10.65
N TRP A 175 -3.80 -1.60 -11.33
CA TRP A 175 -2.56 -1.39 -12.08
C TRP A 175 -2.80 -0.85 -13.49
N CYS A 176 -3.85 -1.32 -14.17
CA CYS A 176 -4.03 -1.07 -15.59
C CYS A 176 -5.06 0.01 -15.90
N THR A 177 -5.89 0.41 -14.94
CA THR A 177 -6.92 1.44 -15.14
C THR A 177 -6.83 2.60 -14.16
N ASP A 178 -6.04 2.47 -13.09
CA ASP A 178 -5.83 3.58 -12.17
C ASP A 178 -4.98 4.66 -12.81
N GLN A 179 -5.51 5.88 -12.84
CA GLN A 179 -4.86 7.00 -13.53
C GLN A 179 -3.48 7.31 -12.94
N VAL A 180 -3.26 7.21 -11.62
CA VAL A 180 -1.96 7.54 -11.02
C VAL A 180 -0.88 6.58 -11.50
N VAL A 181 -1.22 5.29 -11.57
CA VAL A 181 -0.28 4.24 -12.00
C VAL A 181 -0.03 4.34 -13.51
N VAL A 182 -1.10 4.46 -14.30
CA VAL A 182 -1.01 4.55 -15.76
C VAL A 182 -0.25 5.81 -16.19
N GLN A 183 -0.45 6.93 -15.50
CA GLN A 183 0.23 8.19 -15.81
C GLN A 183 1.75 8.09 -15.64
N ARG A 184 2.25 7.31 -14.68
CA ARG A 184 3.70 7.06 -14.53
C ARG A 184 4.27 6.29 -15.71
N VAL A 185 3.52 5.31 -16.23
CA VAL A 185 3.91 4.54 -17.43
C VAL A 185 3.88 5.43 -18.67
N LEU A 186 2.87 6.30 -18.81
CA LEU A 186 2.76 7.26 -19.90
C LEU A 186 3.83 8.36 -19.87
N ALA A 187 4.33 8.70 -18.69
CA ALA A 187 5.40 9.67 -18.49
C ALA A 187 6.81 9.11 -18.75
N ALA A 188 6.94 7.80 -19.03
CA ALA A 188 8.21 7.17 -19.35
C ALA A 188 8.77 7.70 -20.68
N ARG A 189 10.11 7.84 -20.76
CA ARG A 189 10.80 8.36 -21.96
C ARG A 189 10.65 7.45 -23.16
N SER A 190 10.63 6.14 -22.92
CA SER A 190 10.48 5.13 -23.95
C SER A 190 9.63 3.96 -23.45
N GLN A 191 9.09 3.18 -24.39
CA GLN A 191 8.37 1.95 -24.06
C GLN A 191 9.28 0.92 -23.36
N ARG A 192 10.59 0.94 -23.66
CA ARG A 192 11.58 0.08 -22.99
C ARG A 192 11.72 0.47 -21.52
N ASP A 193 11.79 1.77 -21.22
CA ASP A 193 11.88 2.27 -19.86
C ASP A 193 10.60 2.00 -19.08
N ALA A 194 9.44 2.15 -19.71
CA ALA A 194 8.15 1.80 -19.12
C ALA A 194 8.10 0.31 -18.71
N ARG A 195 8.55 -0.59 -19.60
CA ARG A 195 8.63 -2.03 -19.31
C ARG A 195 9.62 -2.34 -18.19
N ALA A 196 10.82 -1.79 -18.28
CA ALA A 196 11.86 -1.99 -17.26
C ALA A 196 11.40 -1.49 -15.88
N GLY A 197 10.76 -0.32 -15.82
CA GLY A 197 10.16 0.22 -14.60
C GLY A 197 9.07 -0.67 -14.02
N CYS A 198 8.17 -1.20 -14.86
CA CYS A 198 7.15 -2.17 -14.44
C CYS A 198 7.76 -3.47 -13.90
N VAL A 199 8.85 -3.96 -14.52
CA VAL A 199 9.56 -5.17 -14.06
C VAL A 199 10.22 -4.92 -12.70
N LEU A 200 10.97 -3.82 -12.57
CA LEU A 200 11.59 -3.41 -11.32
C LEU A 200 10.55 -3.25 -10.20
N CYS A 201 9.43 -2.59 -10.48
CA CYS A 201 8.33 -2.43 -9.54
C CYS A 201 7.73 -3.77 -9.11
N GLY A 202 7.58 -4.71 -10.06
CA GLY A 202 7.10 -6.06 -9.80
C GLY A 202 7.97 -6.82 -8.80
N TYR A 203 9.30 -6.74 -8.95
CA TYR A 203 10.26 -7.35 -8.04
C TYR A 203 10.36 -6.61 -6.71
N ALA A 204 10.43 -5.28 -6.71
CA ALA A 204 10.50 -4.46 -5.49
C ALA A 204 9.32 -4.74 -4.55
N LYS A 205 8.13 -5.00 -5.12
CA LYS A 205 6.94 -5.35 -4.33
C LYS A 205 7.02 -6.70 -3.62
N LEU A 206 7.94 -7.60 -3.96
CA LEU A 206 8.14 -8.83 -3.19
C LEU A 206 8.74 -8.55 -1.80
N PHE A 207 9.49 -7.46 -1.67
CA PHE A 207 10.12 -7.08 -0.41
C PHE A 207 9.16 -6.35 0.53
N VAL A 208 8.16 -5.64 0.01
CA VAL A 208 7.29 -4.79 0.84
C VAL A 208 6.49 -5.57 1.91
N PRO A 209 5.82 -6.71 1.61
CA PRO A 209 5.03 -7.41 2.63
C PRO A 209 5.86 -7.90 3.83
N PRO A 210 7.02 -8.57 3.66
CA PRO A 210 7.89 -8.92 4.79
C PRO A 210 8.26 -7.72 5.68
N LEU A 211 8.55 -6.57 5.06
CA LEU A 211 8.96 -5.34 5.76
C LEU A 211 7.85 -4.67 6.58
N ILE A 212 6.59 -5.05 6.37
CA ILE A 212 5.44 -4.48 7.09
C ILE A 212 4.81 -5.54 8.00
N VAL A 213 4.66 -6.77 7.50
CA VAL A 213 3.98 -7.86 8.21
C VAL A 213 4.81 -8.36 9.38
N PHE A 214 6.12 -8.61 9.21
CA PHE A 214 6.95 -9.10 10.33
C PHE A 214 7.04 -8.12 11.50
N PRO A 215 7.27 -6.81 11.28
CA PRO A 215 7.08 -5.81 12.33
C PRO A 215 5.69 -5.88 12.94
N GLY A 216 4.62 -5.92 12.15
CA GLY A 216 3.25 -5.99 12.67
C GLY A 216 3.00 -7.19 13.60
N LEU A 217 3.52 -8.37 13.24
CA LEU A 217 3.45 -9.57 14.07
C LEU A 217 4.25 -9.40 15.36
N ALA A 218 5.48 -8.88 15.27
CA ALA A 218 6.31 -8.62 16.44
C ALA A 218 5.70 -7.57 17.38
N ALA A 219 5.11 -6.50 16.86
CA ALA A 219 4.38 -5.51 17.64
C ALA A 219 3.24 -6.11 18.45
N ARG A 220 2.53 -7.10 17.89
CA ARG A 220 1.42 -7.76 18.59
C ARG A 220 1.88 -8.58 19.80
N VAL A 221 3.10 -9.12 19.76
CA VAL A 221 3.73 -9.85 20.88
C VAL A 221 4.27 -8.87 21.92
N LEU A 222 4.92 -7.78 21.48
CA LEU A 222 5.59 -6.82 22.37
C LEU A 222 4.63 -5.85 23.07
N PHE A 223 3.53 -5.47 22.39
CA PHE A 223 2.61 -4.42 22.85
C PHE A 223 1.15 -4.84 22.70
N GLU A 224 0.80 -6.03 23.17
CA GLU A 224 -0.54 -6.64 23.05
C GLU A 224 -1.69 -5.65 23.30
N ASP A 225 -1.79 -5.08 24.51
CA ASP A 225 -2.91 -4.22 24.90
C ASP A 225 -3.05 -2.97 24.01
N LYS A 226 -1.91 -2.39 23.61
CA LYS A 226 -1.87 -1.18 22.78
C LYS A 226 -2.21 -1.47 21.33
N VAL A 227 -1.78 -2.63 20.81
CA VAL A 227 -2.03 -3.03 19.42
C VAL A 227 -3.45 -3.54 19.23
N VAL A 228 -4.02 -4.23 20.22
CA VAL A 228 -5.43 -4.66 20.18
C VAL A 228 -6.38 -3.46 20.20
N SER A 229 -6.10 -2.47 21.06
CA SER A 229 -6.93 -1.26 21.12
C SER A 229 -6.76 -0.33 19.92
N LYS A 230 -5.53 -0.19 19.39
CA LYS A 230 -5.24 0.68 18.23
C LYS A 230 -4.28 0.00 17.23
N PRO A 231 -4.79 -0.89 16.36
CA PRO A 231 -3.96 -1.66 15.42
C PRO A 231 -3.08 -0.79 14.50
N ASN A 232 -3.60 0.37 14.08
CA ASN A 232 -2.90 1.29 13.17
C ASN A 232 -1.65 1.95 13.79
N THR A 233 -1.46 1.84 15.11
CA THR A 233 -0.29 2.42 15.80
C THR A 233 0.89 1.45 15.92
N ALA A 234 0.70 0.17 15.58
CA ALA A 234 1.69 -0.89 15.79
C ALA A 234 3.06 -0.56 15.20
N TYR A 235 3.11 -0.14 13.93
CA TYR A 235 4.37 0.18 13.25
C TYR A 235 5.05 1.40 13.87
N ALA A 236 4.29 2.45 14.21
CA ALA A 236 4.83 3.67 14.79
C ALA A 236 5.37 3.44 16.23
N LEU A 237 4.73 2.55 17.00
CA LEU A 237 5.21 2.16 18.33
C LEU A 237 6.56 1.44 18.25
N LEU A 238 6.72 0.52 17.30
CA LEU A 238 8.01 -0.15 17.10
C LEU A 238 9.10 0.85 16.73
N VAL A 239 8.81 1.80 15.83
CA VAL A 239 9.77 2.82 15.46
C VAL A 239 10.21 3.63 16.67
N ARG A 240 9.27 4.03 17.53
CA ARG A 240 9.55 4.83 18.72
C ARG A 240 10.38 4.09 19.78
N GLU A 241 10.12 2.81 19.98
CA GLU A 241 10.70 2.04 21.10
C GLU A 241 11.96 1.25 20.71
N LEU A 242 12.16 0.93 19.42
CA LEU A 242 13.26 0.06 18.97
C LEU A 242 14.35 0.76 18.16
N LEU A 243 14.05 1.91 17.53
CA LEU A 243 15.08 2.64 16.80
C LEU A 243 15.82 3.58 17.77
N PRO A 244 17.15 3.69 17.66
CA PRO A 244 17.93 4.65 18.44
C PRO A 244 17.51 6.09 18.08
N PRO A 245 17.67 7.04 19.03
CA PRO A 245 17.29 8.45 18.85
C PRO A 245 18.06 9.15 17.73
#